data_AF-A0A952P9W4-F1
#
_entry.id   AF-A0A952P9W4-F1
#
_cell.length_a   1.000
_cell.length_b   1.000
_cell.length_c   1.000
_cell.angle_alpha   90.00
_cell.angle_beta   90.00
_cell.angle_gamma   90.00
#
_symmetry.space_group_name_H-M   'P 1'
#
loop_
_entity.id
_entity.type
_entity.pdbx_description
1 polymer ?
#
loop_
_entity_poly.entity_id
_entity_poly.type
_entity_poly.pdbx_seq_one_letter_code
_entity_poly.pdbx_strand_id
1 'polypeptide(L)'
;MENLKVSARFIIAGFLLAFLLSFLTHCPESNPSGPINEDPAVETPDIKQFSNDVIAAFESQNPDVVLNLMYDEYKEFHSEGLKATAEKMQTFAEALKNRKIIFSSELYAEYEVTIDGEVFTIAYSNYGDGNWMLHRF
;
A
#
# COMPACT_ATOMS: atom_id res chain seq x y z
N MET A 1 -31.39 49.71 16.10
CA MET A 1 -30.59 48.48 16.27
C MET A 1 -31.27 47.65 17.33
N GLU A 2 -32.32 46.93 16.93
CA GLU A 2 -32.99 45.98 17.81
C GLU A 2 -32.34 44.60 17.65
N ASN A 3 -32.41 43.82 18.72
CA ASN A 3 -32.18 42.37 18.75
C ASN A 3 -30.72 41.89 18.80
N LEU A 4 -30.10 42.07 19.97
CA LEU A 4 -29.11 41.13 20.50
C LEU A 4 -29.34 40.92 22.00
N LYS A 5 -30.59 40.64 22.38
CA LYS A 5 -30.90 39.91 23.61
C LYS A 5 -31.18 38.46 23.26
N VAL A 6 -30.24 37.82 22.56
CA VAL A 6 -30.19 36.35 22.54
C VAL A 6 -29.93 35.95 23.99
N SER A 7 -31.01 35.54 24.66
CA SER A 7 -30.98 35.31 26.10
C SER A 7 -29.90 34.28 26.40
N ALA A 8 -29.07 34.54 27.42
CA ALA A 8 -27.98 33.64 27.84
C ALA A 8 -28.47 32.18 28.02
N ARG A 9 -29.77 31.98 28.25
CA ARG A 9 -30.45 30.68 28.30
C ARG A 9 -30.32 29.88 26.99
N PHE A 10 -30.37 30.52 25.82
CA PHE A 10 -30.21 29.84 24.54
C PHE A 10 -28.75 29.45 24.26
N ILE A 11 -27.80 30.25 24.73
CA ILE A 11 -26.37 29.94 24.64
C ILE A 11 -26.03 28.74 25.53
N ILE A 12 -26.55 28.74 26.78
CA ILE A 12 -26.36 27.61 27.71
C ILE A 12 -27.04 26.34 27.19
N ALA A 13 -28.25 26.45 26.65
CA ALA A 13 -28.95 25.31 26.05
C ALA A 13 -28.21 24.75 24.83
N GLY A 14 -27.65 25.62 23.97
CA GLY A 14 -26.83 25.21 22.84
C GLY A 14 -25.55 24.50 23.27
N PHE A 15 -24.89 24.99 24.31
CA PHE A 15 -23.67 24.37 24.85
C PHE A 15 -23.94 22.99 25.47
N LEU A 16 -25.05 22.85 26.22
CA LEU A 16 -25.46 21.57 26.78
C LEU A 16 -25.84 20.56 25.70
N LEU A 17 -26.51 21.00 24.63
CA LEU A 17 -26.86 20.13 23.51
C LEU A 17 -25.61 19.65 22.77
N ALA A 18 -24.65 20.54 22.51
CA ALA A 18 -23.37 20.17 21.89
C ALA A 18 -22.59 19.17 22.76
N PHE A 19 -22.55 19.38 24.08
CA PHE A 19 -21.87 18.48 25.01
C PHE A 19 -22.50 17.09 25.04
N LEU A 20 -23.84 16.99 25.01
CA LEU A 20 -24.55 15.71 24.94
C LEU A 20 -24.28 14.95 23.64
N LEU A 21 -24.19 15.66 22.51
CA LEU A 21 -23.86 15.04 21.22
C LEU A 21 -22.43 14.50 21.18
N SER A 22 -21.48 15.15 21.86
CA SER A 22 -20.08 14.70 21.94
C SER A 22 -19.89 13.34 22.64
N PHE A 23 -20.80 12.94 23.53
CA PHE A 23 -20.78 11.61 24.15
C PHE A 23 -21.39 10.53 23.26
N LEU A 24 -22.27 10.90 22.33
CA LEU A 24 -22.89 9.94 21.40
C LEU A 24 -21.96 9.60 20.22
N THR A 25 -20.97 10.43 19.93
CA THR A 25 -19.95 10.19 18.90
C THR A 25 -18.65 9.59 19.45
N HIS A 26 -18.57 9.34 20.77
CA HIS A 26 -17.47 8.55 21.31
C HIS A 26 -17.71 7.08 20.96
N CYS A 27 -17.12 6.63 19.86
CA CYS A 27 -16.85 5.21 19.69
C CYS A 27 -16.09 4.75 20.94
N PRO A 28 -16.55 3.69 21.64
CA PRO A 28 -15.72 3.11 22.69
C PRO A 28 -14.36 2.78 22.06
N GLU A 29 -13.28 3.18 22.72
CA GLU A 29 -11.94 2.70 22.39
C GLU A 29 -11.95 1.19 22.61
N SER A 30 -12.39 0.43 21.60
CA SER A 30 -11.91 -0.92 21.45
C SER A 30 -10.43 -0.76 21.18
N ASN A 31 -9.60 -1.10 22.18
CA ASN A 31 -8.20 -1.39 21.95
C ASN A 31 -8.13 -2.18 20.64
N PRO A 32 -7.27 -1.81 19.68
CA PRO A 32 -7.10 -2.62 18.49
C PRO A 32 -6.85 -4.03 18.99
N SER A 33 -7.74 -4.95 18.64
CA SER A 33 -7.48 -6.36 18.83
C SER A 33 -6.11 -6.58 18.20
N GLY A 34 -5.14 -6.97 19.03
CA GLY A 34 -3.78 -7.23 18.58
C GLY A 34 -3.81 -8.11 17.32
N PRO A 35 -2.77 -8.05 16.47
CA PRO A 35 -2.80 -8.61 15.13
C PRO A 35 -3.49 -9.97 15.20
N ILE A 36 -4.59 -10.09 14.47
CA ILE A 36 -5.22 -11.38 14.22
C ILE A 36 -4.05 -12.27 13.79
N ASN A 37 -3.94 -13.45 14.40
CA ASN A 37 -2.91 -14.41 14.04
C ASN A 37 -3.25 -14.85 12.61
N GLU A 38 -2.87 -14.01 11.64
CA GLU A 38 -3.12 -14.21 10.22
C GLU A 38 -2.34 -15.46 9.85
N ASP A 39 -3.03 -16.41 9.25
CA ASP A 39 -2.39 -17.56 8.64
C ASP A 39 -1.19 -17.08 7.83
N PRO A 40 -0.07 -17.83 7.83
CA PRO A 40 1.14 -17.41 7.15
C PRO A 40 0.81 -17.05 5.70
N ALA A 41 1.25 -15.87 5.25
CA ALA A 41 0.98 -15.38 3.91
C ALA A 41 1.30 -16.46 2.86
N VAL A 42 0.31 -16.81 2.03
CA VAL A 42 0.46 -17.85 1.01
C VAL A 42 0.63 -17.20 -0.35
N GLU A 43 1.72 -17.57 -1.04
CA GLU A 43 1.94 -17.19 -2.44
C GLU A 43 1.06 -18.07 -3.33
N THR A 44 0.06 -17.47 -3.99
CA THR A 44 -0.78 -18.18 -4.96
C THR A 44 -0.03 -18.41 -6.27
N PRO A 45 -0.46 -19.37 -7.12
CA PRO A 45 0.16 -19.59 -8.42
C PRO A 45 0.20 -18.34 -9.32
N ASP A 46 -0.85 -17.52 -9.28
CA ASP A 46 -0.95 -16.32 -10.12
C ASP A 46 0.05 -15.24 -9.67
N ILE A 47 0.14 -14.99 -8.36
CA ILE A 47 1.11 -14.04 -7.80
C ILE A 47 2.53 -14.54 -8.06
N LYS A 48 2.76 -15.86 -7.92
CA LYS A 48 4.06 -16.46 -8.22
C LYS A 48 4.46 -16.27 -9.68
N GLN A 49 3.52 -16.49 -10.61
CA GLN A 49 3.78 -16.28 -12.03
C GLN A 49 4.07 -14.81 -12.31
N PHE A 50 3.25 -13.89 -11.81
CA PHE A 50 3.49 -12.47 -11.98
C PHE A 50 4.85 -12.05 -11.41
N SER A 51 5.24 -12.59 -10.25
CA SER A 51 6.56 -12.32 -9.69
C SER A 51 7.71 -12.83 -10.58
N ASN A 52 7.52 -13.92 -11.32
CA ASN A 52 8.51 -14.39 -12.29
C ASN A 52 8.59 -13.44 -13.49
N ASP A 53 7.45 -12.88 -13.92
CA ASP A 53 7.41 -11.89 -14.99
C ASP A 53 8.13 -10.59 -14.57
N VAL A 54 7.95 -10.15 -13.31
CA VAL A 54 8.70 -9.04 -12.71
C VAL A 54 10.20 -9.34 -12.70
N ILE A 55 10.62 -10.53 -12.26
CA ILE A 55 12.04 -10.93 -12.30
C ILE A 55 12.58 -10.83 -13.73
N ALA A 56 11.90 -11.43 -14.71
CA ALA A 56 12.31 -11.41 -16.11
C ALA A 56 12.40 -9.97 -16.68
N ALA A 57 11.49 -9.08 -16.27
CA ALA A 57 11.53 -7.67 -16.66
C ALA A 57 12.79 -6.97 -16.12
N PHE A 58 13.15 -7.17 -14.86
CA PHE A 58 14.38 -6.61 -14.29
C PHE A 58 15.65 -7.25 -14.87
N GLU A 59 15.64 -8.56 -15.17
CA GLU A 59 16.75 -9.25 -15.87
C GLU A 59 16.98 -8.71 -17.28
N SER A 60 15.95 -8.16 -17.93
CA SER A 60 16.10 -7.55 -19.25
C SER A 60 16.93 -6.27 -19.25
N GLN A 61 17.17 -5.66 -18.07
CA GLN A 61 17.81 -4.36 -17.90
C GLN A 61 17.19 -3.22 -18.73
N ASN A 62 15.94 -3.40 -19.17
CA ASN A 62 15.20 -2.45 -19.97
C ASN A 62 14.11 -1.78 -19.11
N PRO A 63 14.27 -0.47 -18.77
CA PRO A 63 13.29 0.28 -18.00
C PRO A 63 11.86 0.17 -18.55
N ASP A 64 11.70 0.18 -19.88
CA ASP A 64 10.38 0.16 -20.51
C ASP A 64 9.64 -1.17 -20.27
N VAL A 65 10.38 -2.27 -20.15
CA VAL A 65 9.79 -3.59 -19.85
C VAL A 65 9.27 -3.62 -18.41
N VAL A 66 10.02 -3.05 -17.45
CA VAL A 66 9.57 -2.93 -16.06
C VAL A 66 8.36 -2.00 -15.96
N LEU A 67 8.42 -0.85 -16.63
CA LEU A 67 7.32 0.12 -16.64
C LEU A 67 6.02 -0.50 -17.19
N ASN A 68 6.09 -1.39 -18.18
CA ASN A 68 4.92 -2.07 -18.72
C ASN A 68 4.21 -3.01 -17.73
N LEU A 69 4.86 -3.35 -16.61
CA LEU A 69 4.24 -4.10 -15.52
C LEU A 69 3.57 -3.21 -14.47
N MET A 70 3.64 -1.88 -14.62
CA MET A 70 3.05 -0.91 -13.70
C MET A 70 1.81 -0.26 -14.29
N TYR A 71 0.91 0.23 -13.43
CA TYR A 71 -0.18 1.09 -13.88
C TYR A 71 0.36 2.41 -14.46
N ASP A 72 -0.34 2.96 -15.45
CA ASP A 72 0.11 4.14 -16.20
C ASP A 72 0.39 5.34 -15.28
N GLU A 73 -0.43 5.53 -14.24
CA GLU A 73 -0.27 6.59 -13.24
C GLU A 73 1.04 6.49 -12.44
N TYR A 74 1.64 5.29 -12.33
CA TYR A 74 2.90 5.11 -11.61
C TYR A 74 4.13 5.23 -12.50
N LYS A 75 3.97 5.05 -13.83
CA LYS A 75 5.11 5.03 -14.77
C LYS A 75 5.92 6.31 -14.73
N GLU A 76 5.25 7.47 -14.64
CA GLU A 76 5.92 8.77 -14.63
C GLU A 76 6.90 8.88 -13.45
N PHE A 77 6.47 8.47 -12.25
CA PHE A 77 7.26 8.56 -11.02
C PHE A 77 8.51 7.64 -11.01
N HIS A 78 8.48 6.53 -11.74
CA HIS A 78 9.56 5.54 -11.76
C HIS A 78 10.46 5.63 -12.99
N SER A 79 10.02 6.30 -14.06
CA SER A 79 10.70 6.30 -15.36
C SER A 79 12.14 6.82 -15.31
N GLU A 80 12.38 7.95 -14.64
CA GLU A 80 13.72 8.52 -14.50
C GLU A 80 14.62 7.66 -13.60
N GLY A 81 14.07 7.18 -12.48
CA GLY A 81 14.79 6.33 -11.53
C GLY A 81 15.28 5.03 -12.16
N LEU A 82 14.41 4.34 -12.90
CA LEU A 82 14.75 3.11 -13.62
C LEU A 82 15.83 3.36 -14.68
N LYS A 83 15.77 4.47 -15.42
CA LYS A 83 16.82 4.83 -16.40
C LYS A 83 18.16 5.13 -15.73
N ALA A 84 18.14 5.83 -14.60
CA ALA A 84 19.34 6.20 -13.86
C ALA A 84 20.00 5.03 -13.11
N THR A 85 19.29 3.90 -12.96
CA THR A 85 19.74 2.74 -12.18
C THR A 85 19.67 1.44 -12.99
N ALA A 86 19.68 1.53 -14.32
CA ALA A 86 19.54 0.37 -15.21
C ALA A 86 20.58 -0.72 -14.92
N GLU A 87 21.80 -0.34 -14.55
CA GLU A 87 22.87 -1.28 -14.19
C GLU A 87 22.59 -2.07 -12.90
N LYS A 88 21.72 -1.56 -12.02
CA LYS A 88 21.34 -2.20 -10.75
C LYS A 88 20.16 -3.16 -10.89
N MET A 89 19.46 -3.15 -12.03
CA MET A 89 18.29 -3.99 -12.26
C MET A 89 18.61 -5.49 -12.15
N GLN A 90 19.80 -5.91 -12.62
CA GLN A 90 20.22 -7.31 -12.49
C GLN A 90 20.37 -7.71 -11.02
N THR A 91 21.02 -6.87 -10.20
CA THR A 91 21.16 -7.12 -8.76
C THR A 91 19.79 -7.22 -8.08
N PHE A 92 18.86 -6.34 -8.46
CA PHE A 92 17.49 -6.38 -7.95
C PHE A 92 16.77 -7.68 -8.35
N ALA A 93 16.91 -8.13 -9.60
CA ALA A 93 16.34 -9.38 -10.07
C ALA A 93 16.88 -10.61 -9.32
N GLU A 94 18.19 -10.67 -9.06
CA GLU A 94 18.79 -11.75 -8.27
C GLU A 94 18.28 -11.76 -6.82
N ALA A 95 18.07 -10.58 -6.23
CA ALA A 95 17.49 -10.46 -4.90
C ALA A 95 16.03 -10.95 -4.88
N LEU A 96 15.23 -10.60 -5.90
CA LEU A 96 13.85 -11.04 -6.03
C LEU A 96 13.66 -12.56 -6.16
N LYS A 97 14.65 -13.29 -6.67
CA LYS A 97 14.63 -14.76 -6.70
C LYS A 97 14.62 -15.38 -5.31
N ASN A 98 15.13 -14.66 -4.31
CA ASN A 98 15.19 -15.06 -2.91
C ASN A 98 14.17 -14.33 -2.03
N ARG A 99 13.16 -13.70 -2.65
CA ARG A 99 12.11 -12.97 -1.95
C ARG A 99 11.35 -13.86 -0.96
N LYS A 100 10.80 -13.25 0.07
CA LYS A 100 9.95 -13.90 1.07
C LYS A 100 8.61 -13.19 1.12
N ILE A 101 7.52 -13.91 0.87
CA ILE A 101 6.19 -13.33 1.01
C ILE A 101 5.92 -13.00 2.48
N ILE A 102 5.40 -11.80 2.73
CA ILE A 102 5.04 -11.33 4.08
C ILE A 102 3.56 -11.02 4.21
N PHE A 103 2.89 -10.71 3.10
CA PHE A 103 1.46 -10.49 3.07
C PHE A 103 0.89 -10.92 1.72
N SER A 104 -0.33 -11.46 1.74
CA SER A 104 -1.04 -11.91 0.54
C SER A 104 -2.54 -11.87 0.77
N SER A 105 -3.24 -11.36 -0.23
CA SER A 105 -4.70 -11.32 -0.32
C SER A 105 -5.11 -11.45 -1.78
N GLU A 106 -6.42 -11.48 -2.06
CA GLU A 106 -6.94 -11.55 -3.43
C GLU A 106 -6.52 -10.36 -4.31
N LEU A 107 -6.22 -9.20 -3.72
CA LEU A 107 -5.99 -7.94 -4.45
C LEU A 107 -4.58 -7.36 -4.25
N TYR A 108 -3.81 -7.89 -3.31
CA TYR A 108 -2.52 -7.32 -2.91
C TYR A 108 -1.58 -8.38 -2.34
N ALA A 109 -0.31 -8.30 -2.72
CA ALA A 109 0.75 -9.15 -2.23
C ALA A 109 2.01 -8.32 -1.94
N GLU A 110 2.72 -8.66 -0.87
CA GLU A 110 3.93 -7.97 -0.47
C GLU A 110 5.02 -8.96 -0.07
N TYR A 111 6.25 -8.64 -0.48
CA TYR A 111 7.42 -9.47 -0.26
C TYR A 111 8.56 -8.66 0.36
N GLU A 112 9.31 -9.32 1.24
CA GLU A 112 10.65 -8.90 1.67
C GLU A 112 11.69 -9.32 0.64
N VAL A 113 12.61 -8.42 0.33
CA VAL A 113 13.77 -8.63 -0.53
C VAL A 113 15.01 -8.11 0.17
N THR A 114 16.10 -8.88 0.17
CA THR A 114 17.36 -8.45 0.79
C THR A 114 18.39 -8.08 -0.28
N ILE A 115 18.93 -6.87 -0.21
CA ILE A 115 19.97 -6.36 -1.11
C ILE A 115 21.07 -5.78 -0.24
N ASP A 116 22.31 -6.25 -0.41
CA ASP A 116 23.48 -5.81 0.35
C ASP A 116 23.31 -5.84 1.89
N GLY A 117 22.48 -6.78 2.38
CA GLY A 117 22.18 -6.94 3.81
C GLY A 117 21.06 -6.06 4.35
N GLU A 118 20.53 -5.14 3.53
CA GLU A 118 19.37 -4.32 3.86
C GLU A 118 18.08 -4.99 3.34
N VAL A 119 16.99 -4.84 4.10
CA VAL A 119 15.69 -5.41 3.77
C VAL A 119 14.79 -4.34 3.18
N PHE A 120 14.27 -4.61 1.99
CA PHE A 120 13.33 -3.80 1.25
C PHE A 120 12.02 -4.56 1.05
N THR A 121 10.99 -3.85 0.62
CA THR A 121 9.71 -4.45 0.28
C THR A 121 9.28 -4.11 -1.13
N ILE A 122 8.76 -5.11 -1.82
CA ILE A 122 8.14 -5.00 -3.14
C ILE A 122 6.67 -5.40 -3.01
N ALA A 123 5.79 -4.70 -3.72
CA ALA A 123 4.37 -5.01 -3.68
C ALA A 123 3.75 -5.11 -5.06
N TYR A 124 2.81 -6.04 -5.16
CA TYR A 124 1.97 -6.29 -6.32
C TYR A 124 0.52 -6.03 -5.96
N SER A 125 -0.25 -5.57 -6.93
CA SER A 125 -1.68 -5.31 -6.73
C SER A 125 -2.48 -5.68 -7.97
N ASN A 126 -3.75 -5.99 -7.75
CA ASN A 126 -4.74 -6.31 -8.77
C ASN A 126 -6.03 -5.57 -8.39
N TYR A 127 -6.67 -4.87 -9.33
CA TYR A 127 -7.90 -4.12 -9.07
C TYR A 127 -9.18 -4.97 -9.16
N GLY A 128 -9.05 -6.30 -9.06
CA GLY A 128 -10.14 -7.26 -9.10
C GLY A 128 -10.46 -7.77 -10.51
N ASP A 129 -9.65 -7.43 -11.50
CA ASP A 129 -9.79 -7.88 -12.90
C ASP A 129 -8.95 -9.13 -13.22
N GLY A 130 -8.10 -9.56 -12.27
CA GLY A 130 -7.22 -10.71 -12.45
C GLY A 130 -5.82 -10.34 -12.97
N ASN A 131 -5.59 -9.07 -13.34
CA ASN A 131 -4.32 -8.61 -13.87
C ASN A 131 -3.48 -8.06 -12.73
N TRP A 132 -2.42 -8.78 -12.39
CA TRP A 132 -1.44 -8.32 -11.40
C TRP A 132 -0.50 -7.30 -12.00
N MET A 133 -0.20 -6.26 -11.22
CA MET A 133 0.66 -5.15 -11.59
C MET A 133 1.64 -4.83 -10.46
N LEU A 134 2.82 -4.37 -10.84
CA LEU A 134 3.89 -3.93 -9.95
C LEU A 134 3.49 -2.57 -9.38
N HIS A 135 3.22 -2.55 -8.08
CA HIS A 135 2.73 -1.37 -7.38
C HIS A 135 3.88 -0.48 -6.88
N ARG A 136 4.94 -1.09 -6.33
CA ARG A 136 6.13 -0.41 -5.83
C ARG A 136 7.30 -1.38 -5.67
N PHE A 137 8.53 -0.86 -5.71
CA PHE A 137 9.80 -1.55 -5.50
C PHE A 137 10.89 -0.55 -5.08
#